data_AF-A0A8J7MTK4-F1
#
_entry.id   AF-A0A8J7MTK4-F1
#
_cell.length_a   1.000
_cell.length_b   1.000
_cell.length_c   1.000
_cell.angle_alpha   90.00
_cell.angle_beta   90.00
_cell.angle_gamma   90.00
#
_symmetry.space_group_name_H-M   'P 1'
#
loop_
_entity.id
_entity.type
_entity.pdbx_description
1 polymer ?
#
loop_
_entity_poly.entity_id
_entity_poly.type
_entity_poly.pdbx_seq_one_letter_code
_entity_poly.pdbx_strand_id
1 'polypeptide(L)'
;MDVNVIQFLHPGEEHGVDDRKKMIKYWNHGPHKRKFLKARGQYVTDVARGTLSEEMPLLFWGEWEPNSHVVEEFSPVKKLKLWPRYLHEPYLPSSKKSAVLSPVSTPTPCIGSCDETKKSKGGCITDWDNDCCQNTDPFVFGEAFIYSLCQQWKKNKKGSLHTTYLSRLPIGSLILFGSKVTLDTGGTKEDAFALDTVFVVGDSRPYTIKNYKTALAGFIPKDYGYIMGFDHARGAGVNMNIRCYKGATPANPVNGMYSFSPCQVADPKGGKSFRKVLIKKTDGLNDYINVKVTQGSKGSITVPDSEAHKVWTKVCEIVENQGCWRGVNFQY
;
A
#
# COMPACT_ATOMS: atom_id res chain seq x y z
N MET A 1 13.91 16.84 -15.34
CA MET A 1 12.65 17.50 -14.90
C MET A 1 12.60 17.50 -13.38
N ASP A 2 11.86 18.41 -12.76
CA ASP A 2 11.70 18.42 -11.30
C ASP A 2 10.61 17.44 -10.87
N VAL A 3 10.93 16.60 -9.90
CA VAL A 3 10.05 15.55 -9.34
C VAL A 3 10.08 15.57 -7.82
N ASN A 4 9.23 14.77 -7.18
CA ASN A 4 9.19 14.71 -5.73
C ASN A 4 9.73 13.39 -5.19
N VAL A 5 10.57 13.44 -4.17
CA VAL A 5 10.88 12.29 -3.30
C VAL A 5 10.09 12.43 -2.01
N ILE A 6 9.30 11.42 -1.66
CA ILE A 6 8.30 11.48 -0.59
C ILE A 6 8.47 10.29 0.35
N GLN A 7 8.62 10.57 1.64
CA GLN A 7 8.46 9.58 2.70
C GLN A 7 6.99 9.53 3.13
N PHE A 8 6.34 8.39 2.94
CA PHE A 8 4.94 8.18 3.31
C PHE A 8 4.82 7.18 4.46
N LEU A 9 4.42 7.67 5.63
CA LEU A 9 4.29 6.84 6.83
C LEU A 9 2.85 6.41 7.09
N HIS A 10 2.65 5.10 7.17
CA HIS A 10 1.45 4.47 7.71
C HIS A 10 1.71 3.93 9.12
N PRO A 11 0.66 3.62 9.90
CA PRO A 11 0.81 2.91 11.15
C PRO A 11 1.59 1.59 10.95
N GLY A 12 2.61 1.37 11.77
CA GLY A 12 3.48 0.19 11.68
C GLY A 12 2.94 -1.07 12.38
N GLU A 13 1.69 -1.06 12.87
CA GLU A 13 1.09 -2.23 13.49
C GLU A 13 0.78 -3.31 12.47
N GLU A 14 0.66 -4.56 12.92
CA GLU A 14 0.30 -5.71 12.09
C GLU A 14 -1.16 -6.10 12.31
N HIS A 15 -1.85 -6.55 11.25
CA HIS A 15 -3.15 -7.17 11.38
C HIS A 15 -3.05 -8.55 12.05
N GLY A 16 -4.08 -8.92 12.82
CA GLY A 16 -4.20 -10.24 13.43
C GLY A 16 -5.24 -11.13 12.73
N VAL A 17 -5.79 -12.06 13.49
CA VAL A 17 -6.88 -12.96 13.06
C VAL A 17 -8.18 -12.51 13.71
N ASP A 18 -9.26 -12.39 12.92
CA ASP A 18 -10.60 -12.05 13.46
C ASP A 18 -11.37 -13.33 13.81
N ASP A 19 -11.36 -14.33 12.93
CA ASP A 19 -11.99 -15.64 13.14
C ASP A 19 -10.91 -16.72 13.25
N ARG A 20 -10.57 -17.11 14.48
CA ARG A 20 -9.56 -18.15 14.73
C ARG A 20 -10.01 -19.56 14.35
N LYS A 21 -11.32 -19.82 14.21
CA LYS A 21 -11.80 -21.15 13.78
C LYS A 21 -11.59 -21.32 12.28
N LYS A 22 -11.83 -20.26 11.50
CA LYS A 22 -11.66 -20.26 10.04
C LYS A 22 -10.29 -19.77 9.60
N MET A 23 -9.50 -19.22 10.53
CA MET A 23 -8.25 -18.52 10.26
C MET A 23 -8.42 -17.43 9.20
N ILE A 24 -9.34 -16.50 9.47
CA ILE A 24 -9.67 -15.39 8.56
C ILE A 24 -9.44 -14.05 9.26
N LYS A 25 -8.84 -13.10 8.54
CA LYS A 25 -8.99 -11.67 8.80
C LYS A 25 -10.02 -11.14 7.82
N TYR A 26 -11.15 -10.62 8.32
CA TYR A 26 -12.18 -10.01 7.50
C TYR A 26 -11.73 -8.65 6.99
N TRP A 27 -12.50 -8.03 6.10
CA TRP A 27 -12.25 -6.65 5.69
C TRP A 27 -12.04 -5.77 6.92
N ASN A 28 -11.04 -4.90 6.90
CA ASN A 28 -10.75 -4.02 8.02
C ASN A 28 -11.74 -2.86 8.11
N HIS A 29 -12.27 -2.62 9.31
CA HIS A 29 -13.13 -1.47 9.63
C HIS A 29 -12.44 -0.48 10.61
N GLY A 30 -11.24 -0.82 11.08
CA GLY A 30 -10.47 -0.03 12.03
C GLY A 30 -9.33 0.76 11.37
N PRO A 31 -8.36 1.25 12.15
CA PRO A 31 -7.16 1.88 11.60
C PRO A 31 -6.42 0.93 10.64
N HIS A 32 -5.83 1.47 9.58
CA HIS A 32 -4.92 0.75 8.69
C HIS A 32 -3.78 0.07 9.48
N LYS A 33 -3.46 -1.16 9.09
CA LYS A 33 -2.29 -1.89 9.58
C LYS A 33 -1.62 -2.65 8.44
N ARG A 34 -0.42 -3.14 8.69
CA ARG A 34 0.37 -3.90 7.73
C ARG A 34 0.07 -5.38 7.81
N LYS A 35 0.29 -6.06 6.69
CA LYS A 35 0.26 -7.52 6.60
C LYS A 35 1.57 -8.01 6.01
N PHE A 36 2.00 -9.16 6.49
CA PHE A 36 2.93 -10.00 5.76
C PHE A 36 2.12 -10.93 4.88
N LEU A 37 2.31 -10.80 3.58
CA LEU A 37 1.45 -11.34 2.54
C LEU A 37 2.18 -12.44 1.77
N LYS A 38 1.44 -13.48 1.42
CA LYS A 38 1.82 -14.47 0.40
C LYS A 38 0.88 -14.32 -0.78
N ALA A 39 1.44 -14.10 -1.95
CA ALA A 39 0.68 -13.99 -3.19
C ALA A 39 1.54 -14.44 -4.37
N ARG A 40 0.89 -14.90 -5.45
CA ARG A 40 1.61 -15.17 -6.70
C ARG A 40 2.07 -13.85 -7.30
N GLY A 41 3.25 -13.84 -7.90
CA GLY A 41 3.80 -12.66 -8.56
C GLY A 41 5.14 -12.97 -9.19
N GLN A 42 5.84 -11.92 -9.59
CA GLN A 42 7.15 -12.02 -10.22
C GLN A 42 8.13 -11.09 -9.52
N TYR A 43 9.42 -11.36 -9.65
CA TYR A 43 10.46 -10.42 -9.24
C TYR A 43 11.43 -10.16 -10.38
N VAL A 44 12.11 -9.01 -10.33
CA VAL A 44 13.09 -8.63 -11.35
C VAL A 44 14.37 -9.45 -11.19
N THR A 45 14.75 -10.17 -12.24
CA THR A 45 15.96 -11.01 -12.31
C THR A 45 17.12 -10.33 -13.04
N ASP A 46 16.82 -9.48 -14.02
CA ASP A 46 17.80 -8.61 -14.69
C ASP A 46 17.24 -7.18 -14.75
N VAL A 47 17.90 -6.29 -14.01
CA VAL A 47 17.53 -4.88 -13.88
C VAL A 47 17.71 -4.13 -15.19
N ALA A 48 18.81 -4.38 -15.89
CA ALA A 48 19.18 -3.63 -17.08
C ALA A 48 18.21 -3.93 -18.23
N ARG A 49 17.66 -5.14 -18.25
CA ARG A 49 16.70 -5.59 -19.27
C ARG A 49 15.24 -5.59 -18.80
N GLY A 50 14.98 -5.26 -17.52
CA GLY A 50 13.64 -5.38 -16.93
C GLY A 50 13.09 -6.82 -16.96
N THR A 51 13.96 -7.83 -16.98
CA THR A 51 13.53 -9.24 -17.08
C THR A 51 12.93 -9.70 -15.76
N LEU A 52 11.83 -10.43 -15.86
CA LEU A 52 11.10 -10.95 -14.70
C LEU A 52 11.35 -12.45 -14.54
N SER A 53 11.23 -12.92 -13.30
CA SER A 53 11.10 -14.35 -12.99
C SER A 53 9.84 -14.94 -13.62
N GLU A 54 9.75 -16.28 -13.63
CA GLU A 54 8.45 -16.93 -13.75
C GLU A 54 7.52 -16.52 -12.59
N GLU A 55 6.22 -16.69 -12.81
CA GLU A 55 5.22 -16.41 -11.78
C GLU A 55 5.24 -17.48 -10.69
N MET A 56 5.47 -17.05 -9.44
CA MET A 56 5.60 -17.95 -8.29
C MET A 56 5.07 -17.31 -7.00
N PRO A 57 4.86 -18.11 -5.94
CA PRO A 57 4.50 -17.57 -4.63
C PRO A 57 5.63 -16.71 -4.03
N LEU A 58 5.33 -15.46 -3.74
CA LEU A 58 6.21 -14.49 -3.11
C LEU A 58 5.66 -14.06 -1.75
N LEU A 59 6.58 -13.78 -0.83
CA LEU A 59 6.32 -13.20 0.47
C LEU A 59 6.71 -11.72 0.44
N PHE A 60 5.88 -10.83 0.99
CA PHE A 60 6.20 -9.40 1.09
C PHE A 60 5.41 -8.70 2.20
N TRP A 61 5.84 -7.51 2.59
CA TRP A 61 5.09 -6.64 3.48
C TRP A 61 4.28 -5.62 2.68
N GLY A 62 3.03 -5.40 3.04
CA GLY A 62 2.17 -4.46 2.33
C GLY A 62 0.88 -4.13 3.06
N GLU A 63 0.01 -3.42 2.35
CA GLU A 63 -1.37 -3.14 2.77
C GLU A 63 -2.32 -4.05 1.99
N TRP A 64 -3.30 -4.60 2.69
CA TRP A 64 -4.45 -5.29 2.10
C TRP A 64 -5.57 -5.25 3.13
N GLU A 65 -6.57 -4.43 2.86
CA GLU A 65 -7.69 -4.23 3.77
C GLU A 65 -8.84 -5.24 3.59
N PRO A 66 -9.11 -5.81 2.40
CA PRO A 66 -10.11 -6.87 2.25
C PRO A 66 -9.74 -8.17 2.97
N ASN A 67 -10.59 -9.18 2.78
CA ASN A 67 -10.43 -10.46 3.45
C ASN A 67 -9.09 -11.13 3.10
N SER A 68 -8.54 -11.86 4.07
CA SER A 68 -7.38 -12.72 3.85
C SER A 68 -7.45 -13.96 4.72
N HIS A 69 -6.98 -15.08 4.19
CA HIS A 69 -6.70 -16.27 4.99
C HIS A 69 -5.42 -16.06 5.78
N VAL A 70 -5.41 -16.48 7.04
CA VAL A 70 -4.22 -16.52 7.88
C VAL A 70 -3.67 -17.93 7.79
N VAL A 71 -2.68 -18.14 6.93
CA VAL A 71 -2.18 -19.48 6.60
C VAL A 71 -1.06 -19.94 7.54
N GLU A 72 -0.46 -19.01 8.29
CA GLU A 72 0.58 -19.33 9.27
C GLU A 72 0.57 -18.31 10.43
N GLU A 73 0.82 -18.78 11.65
CA GLU A 73 1.13 -17.93 12.82
C GLU A 73 2.57 -18.23 13.26
N PHE A 74 3.45 -17.24 13.14
CA PHE A 74 4.84 -17.35 13.56
C PHE A 74 4.95 -17.12 15.07
N SER A 75 5.87 -17.86 15.70
CA SER A 75 6.16 -17.67 17.13
C SER A 75 6.64 -16.23 17.38
N PRO A 76 6.07 -15.53 18.38
CA PRO A 76 6.40 -14.13 18.62
C PRO A 76 7.87 -13.98 18.99
N VAL A 77 8.64 -13.28 18.15
CA VAL A 77 9.98 -12.82 18.50
C VAL A 77 9.81 -11.68 19.51
N LYS A 78 9.92 -11.99 20.80
CA LYS A 78 9.51 -11.18 21.98
C LYS A 78 10.00 -9.71 22.04
N LYS A 79 10.85 -9.24 21.12
CA LYS A 79 11.51 -7.92 21.23
C LYS A 79 11.41 -6.98 20.03
N LEU A 80 10.96 -7.41 18.85
CA LEU A 80 11.01 -6.55 17.65
C LEU A 80 9.78 -6.72 16.74
N LYS A 81 8.99 -5.66 16.54
CA LYS A 81 7.88 -5.55 15.56
C LYS A 81 8.36 -5.57 14.08
N LEU A 82 9.50 -6.19 13.84
CA LEU A 82 10.14 -6.28 12.52
C LEU A 82 9.79 -7.57 11.81
N TRP A 83 9.59 -8.63 12.58
CA TRP A 83 9.22 -9.95 12.10
C TRP A 83 7.71 -10.10 12.11
N PRO A 84 7.14 -10.79 11.11
CA PRO A 84 5.71 -11.00 11.05
C PRO A 84 5.27 -11.98 12.13
N ARG A 85 4.06 -11.79 12.62
CA ARG A 85 3.36 -12.76 13.44
C ARG A 85 2.40 -13.61 12.60
N TYR A 86 1.87 -13.08 11.51
CA TYR A 86 0.87 -13.78 10.71
C TYR A 86 1.23 -13.72 9.23
N LEU A 87 1.09 -14.86 8.54
CA LEU A 87 1.14 -14.91 7.09
C LEU A 87 -0.29 -14.84 6.52
N HIS A 88 -0.54 -13.85 5.68
CA HIS A 88 -1.83 -13.62 5.06
C HIS A 88 -1.82 -13.98 3.58
N GLU A 89 -2.80 -14.75 3.12
CA GLU A 89 -3.12 -14.91 1.69
C GLU A 89 -4.33 -14.03 1.36
N PRO A 90 -4.16 -12.95 0.59
CA PRO A 90 -5.25 -12.03 0.24
C PRO A 90 -6.24 -12.73 -0.69
N TYR A 91 -7.52 -12.39 -0.57
CA TYR A 91 -8.54 -12.78 -1.53
C TYR A 91 -9.72 -11.80 -1.53
N LEU A 92 -10.38 -11.66 -2.68
CA LEU A 92 -11.70 -11.04 -2.71
C LEU A 92 -12.78 -12.12 -2.63
N PRO A 93 -13.69 -12.05 -1.64
CA PRO A 93 -14.82 -12.97 -1.61
C PRO A 93 -15.67 -12.72 -2.85
N SER A 94 -15.86 -13.75 -3.69
CA SER A 94 -16.80 -13.68 -4.80
C SER A 94 -18.17 -13.31 -4.24
N SER A 95 -18.79 -12.23 -4.72
CA SER A 95 -20.19 -11.98 -4.40
C SER A 95 -20.97 -13.22 -4.86
N LYS A 96 -21.63 -13.92 -3.92
CA LYS A 96 -22.62 -14.90 -4.31
C LYS A 96 -23.79 -14.12 -4.92
N LYS A 97 -23.70 -13.83 -6.22
CA LYS A 97 -24.74 -13.60 -7.24
C LYS A 97 -24.14 -12.91 -8.47
N SER A 98 -23.52 -13.72 -9.34
CA SER A 98 -23.82 -13.60 -10.77
C SER A 98 -25.25 -14.11 -10.95
N ALA A 99 -26.22 -13.24 -10.66
CA ALA A 99 -27.63 -13.47 -10.95
C ALA A 99 -28.14 -12.18 -11.58
N VAL A 100 -28.66 -12.34 -12.79
CA VAL A 100 -29.39 -11.37 -13.61
C VAL A 100 -29.99 -10.23 -12.76
N LEU A 101 -29.50 -9.01 -13.02
CA LEU A 101 -30.07 -7.79 -12.46
C LEU A 101 -31.46 -7.58 -13.08
N SER A 102 -32.51 -7.97 -12.34
CA SER A 102 -33.79 -7.27 -12.39
C SER A 102 -33.69 -6.04 -11.48
N PRO A 103 -34.25 -4.88 -11.88
CA PRO A 103 -34.10 -3.66 -11.11
C PRO A 103 -34.97 -3.72 -9.86
N VAL A 104 -34.48 -3.08 -8.80
CA VAL A 104 -35.17 -2.88 -7.52
C VAL A 104 -35.18 -4.10 -6.59
N SER A 105 -34.10 -4.25 -5.84
CA SER A 105 -34.17 -4.50 -4.39
C SER A 105 -32.79 -4.27 -3.79
N THR A 106 -32.75 -3.44 -2.76
CA THR A 106 -31.63 -3.08 -1.88
C THR A 106 -30.50 -4.10 -1.76
N PRO A 107 -29.22 -3.68 -1.84
CA PRO A 107 -28.08 -4.55 -1.53
C PRO A 107 -28.17 -5.04 -0.08
N THR A 108 -27.96 -6.33 0.13
CA THR A 108 -27.80 -6.91 1.46
C THR A 108 -26.57 -6.27 2.14
N PRO A 109 -26.70 -5.69 3.34
CA PRO A 109 -25.60 -4.98 4.00
C PRO A 109 -24.50 -5.95 4.44
N CYS A 110 -23.26 -5.48 4.40
CA CYS A 110 -22.12 -6.09 5.07
C CYS A 110 -22.48 -6.32 6.55
N ILE A 111 -22.33 -7.55 7.04
CA ILE A 111 -22.78 -7.94 8.38
C ILE A 111 -21.81 -7.34 9.41
N GLY A 112 -22.13 -6.14 9.90
CA GLY A 112 -21.40 -5.48 10.99
C GLY A 112 -22.01 -4.12 11.34
N SER A 113 -22.60 -4.00 12.53
CA SER A 113 -23.10 -2.74 13.09
C SER A 113 -21.95 -1.76 13.29
N CYS A 114 -21.97 -0.64 12.58
CA CYS A 114 -21.07 0.48 12.81
C CYS A 114 -21.62 1.30 13.97
N ASP A 115 -20.93 1.29 15.11
CA ASP A 115 -21.33 2.07 16.28
C ASP A 115 -20.98 3.56 16.03
N GLU A 116 -22.01 4.40 15.81
CA GLU A 116 -21.91 5.84 15.49
C GLU A 116 -21.19 6.68 16.57
N THR A 117 -20.89 6.09 17.73
CA THR A 117 -20.41 6.83 18.90
C THR A 117 -18.90 7.03 18.98
N LYS A 118 -18.09 6.45 18.08
CA LYS A 118 -16.62 6.60 18.10
C LYS A 118 -16.11 7.35 16.88
N LYS A 119 -15.91 8.67 17.03
CA LYS A 119 -15.07 9.47 16.12
C LYS A 119 -13.65 8.88 16.08
N SER A 120 -13.34 8.10 15.05
CA SER A 120 -11.97 7.68 14.78
C SER A 120 -11.15 8.90 14.35
N LYS A 121 -10.18 9.28 15.19
CA LYS A 121 -9.13 10.22 14.78
C LYS A 121 -8.15 9.46 13.89
N GLY A 122 -8.42 9.41 12.59
CA GLY A 122 -7.51 8.84 11.61
C GLY A 122 -8.23 8.69 10.27
N GLY A 123 -7.90 9.55 9.31
CA GLY A 123 -8.54 9.54 8.00
C GLY A 123 -8.11 8.31 7.20
N CYS A 124 -9.09 7.49 6.83
CA CYS A 124 -9.42 6.93 5.52
C CYS A 124 -10.83 6.31 5.61
N ILE A 125 -11.69 6.64 4.64
CA ILE A 125 -13.13 6.30 4.48
C ILE A 125 -13.90 6.08 5.81
N THR A 126 -14.06 7.13 6.63
CA THR A 126 -14.76 7.00 7.93
C THR A 126 -16.15 7.65 8.00
N ASP A 127 -16.64 8.28 6.93
CA ASP A 127 -17.83 9.13 7.01
C ASP A 127 -19.00 8.69 6.11
N TRP A 128 -18.95 7.53 5.45
CA TRP A 128 -19.96 7.17 4.42
C TRP A 128 -20.72 5.88 4.82
N ASP A 129 -21.95 6.05 5.31
CA ASP A 129 -23.01 5.08 5.64
C ASP A 129 -22.60 3.62 5.90
N ASN A 130 -22.63 3.19 7.17
CA ASN A 130 -22.73 1.80 7.68
C ASN A 130 -21.85 0.69 7.06
N ASP A 131 -20.89 1.03 6.19
CA ASP A 131 -19.92 0.12 5.60
C ASP A 131 -18.52 0.75 5.74
N CYS A 132 -17.98 0.65 6.96
CA CYS A 132 -16.70 1.25 7.37
C CYS A 132 -15.45 0.56 6.80
N CYS A 133 -15.56 -0.14 5.67
CA CYS A 133 -14.46 -0.88 5.06
C CYS A 133 -13.32 0.07 4.63
N GLN A 134 -12.10 -0.20 5.08
CA GLN A 134 -10.90 0.55 4.72
C GLN A 134 -10.46 0.25 3.28
N ASN A 135 -9.89 1.24 2.59
CA ASN A 135 -9.31 1.08 1.25
C ASN A 135 -7.88 0.54 1.29
N THR A 136 -7.42 -0.14 0.24
CA THR A 136 -6.00 -0.58 0.15
C THR A 136 -5.17 0.38 -0.67
N ASP A 137 -4.26 1.13 -0.04
CA ASP A 137 -3.41 2.11 -0.75
C ASP A 137 -1.96 2.16 -0.18
N PRO A 138 -0.90 2.01 -0.98
CA PRO A 138 -0.93 1.72 -2.41
C PRO A 138 -1.48 0.32 -2.67
N PHE A 139 -2.19 0.19 -3.78
CA PHE A 139 -2.65 -1.08 -4.31
C PHE A 139 -1.54 -1.71 -5.16
N VAL A 140 -0.95 -2.80 -4.68
CA VAL A 140 0.24 -3.41 -5.29
C VAL A 140 -0.05 -4.60 -6.21
N PHE A 141 -1.33 -4.88 -6.46
CA PHE A 141 -1.74 -6.06 -7.22
C PHE A 141 -2.07 -5.73 -8.68
N GLY A 142 -1.82 -6.67 -9.59
CA GLY A 142 -1.96 -6.49 -11.04
C GLY A 142 -0.70 -5.96 -11.72
N GLU A 143 -0.82 -5.59 -13.00
CA GLU A 143 0.30 -5.24 -13.89
C GLU A 143 1.11 -4.00 -13.46
N ALA A 144 0.49 -3.10 -12.69
CA ALA A 144 1.13 -1.91 -12.19
C ALA A 144 0.54 -1.55 -10.82
N PHE A 145 1.37 -0.99 -9.95
CA PHE A 145 0.90 -0.50 -8.65
C PHE A 145 0.04 0.75 -8.86
N ILE A 146 -0.92 0.98 -7.98
CA ILE A 146 -1.83 2.12 -8.07
C ILE A 146 -1.85 2.85 -6.73
N TYR A 147 -1.77 4.18 -6.78
CA TYR A 147 -1.85 5.04 -5.61
C TYR A 147 -3.01 6.04 -5.79
N SER A 148 -3.94 6.08 -4.83
CA SER A 148 -5.07 7.02 -4.87
C SER A 148 -5.71 7.26 -3.50
N LEU A 149 -6.47 8.35 -3.36
CA LEU A 149 -7.12 8.82 -2.11
C LEU A 149 -6.18 9.31 -1.01
N CYS A 150 -5.27 8.48 -0.50
CA CYS A 150 -4.66 8.68 0.81
C CYS A 150 -3.90 10.01 0.88
N GLN A 151 -4.31 10.87 1.81
CA GLN A 151 -3.77 12.22 2.03
C GLN A 151 -3.78 13.15 0.80
N GLN A 152 -4.49 12.83 -0.29
CA GLN A 152 -4.61 13.71 -1.46
C GLN A 152 -5.55 14.90 -1.25
N TRP A 153 -6.30 14.93 -0.14
CA TRP A 153 -7.21 15.99 0.26
C TRP A 153 -7.31 16.09 1.78
N LYS A 154 -7.73 17.25 2.29
CA LYS A 154 -7.97 17.47 3.71
C LYS A 154 -9.06 18.52 3.95
N LYS A 155 -9.73 18.43 5.10
CA LYS A 155 -10.64 19.47 5.60
C LYS A 155 -9.80 20.63 6.18
N ASN A 156 -10.11 21.87 5.82
CA ASN A 156 -9.55 23.05 6.49
C ASN A 156 -10.27 23.30 7.83
N LYS A 157 -9.81 24.29 8.61
CA LYS A 157 -10.43 24.67 9.90
C LYS A 157 -11.90 25.11 9.80
N LYS A 158 -12.32 25.59 8.62
CA LYS A 158 -13.70 26.02 8.32
C LYS A 158 -14.56 24.88 7.75
N GLY A 159 -14.05 23.64 7.70
CA GLY A 159 -14.74 22.46 7.19
C GLY A 159 -14.69 22.27 5.67
N SER A 160 -14.12 23.22 4.91
CA SER A 160 -14.03 23.10 3.44
C SER A 160 -12.92 22.13 3.02
N LEU A 161 -13.21 21.36 1.98
CA LEU A 161 -12.28 20.39 1.40
C LEU A 161 -11.34 21.06 0.40
N HIS A 162 -10.09 20.64 0.41
CA HIS A 162 -9.11 21.03 -0.60
C HIS A 162 -8.10 19.92 -0.83
N THR A 163 -7.54 19.88 -2.03
CA THR A 163 -6.51 18.92 -2.38
C THR A 163 -5.15 19.28 -1.78
N THR A 164 -4.28 18.29 -1.64
CA THR A 164 -2.89 18.45 -1.20
C THR A 164 -1.94 18.33 -2.39
N TYR A 165 -0.64 18.55 -2.16
CA TYR A 165 0.39 18.36 -3.19
C TYR A 165 0.42 16.92 -3.74
N LEU A 166 0.02 15.92 -2.95
CA LEU A 166 -0.06 14.53 -3.36
C LEU A 166 -1.06 14.29 -4.50
N SER A 167 -1.96 15.24 -4.79
CA SER A 167 -2.86 15.20 -5.95
C SER A 167 -2.25 15.78 -7.24
N ARG A 168 -0.96 16.17 -7.22
CA ARG A 168 -0.28 16.87 -8.32
C ARG A 168 1.17 16.40 -8.52
N LEU A 169 1.46 15.14 -8.26
CA LEU A 169 2.82 14.59 -8.41
C LEU A 169 3.17 14.46 -9.91
N PRO A 170 4.32 14.99 -10.35
CA PRO A 170 4.79 14.79 -11.71
C PRO A 170 5.25 13.34 -11.94
N ILE A 171 5.21 12.90 -13.20
CA ILE A 171 5.80 11.63 -13.64
C ILE A 171 7.27 11.58 -13.22
N GLY A 172 7.72 10.44 -12.69
CA GLY A 172 9.06 10.25 -12.11
C GLY A 172 9.18 10.56 -10.63
N SER A 173 8.11 11.05 -9.97
CA SER A 173 8.10 11.19 -8.51
C SER A 173 8.21 9.84 -7.82
N LEU A 174 8.98 9.79 -6.74
CA LEU A 174 9.27 8.62 -5.92
C LEU A 174 8.56 8.74 -4.56
N ILE A 175 7.77 7.73 -4.21
CA ILE A 175 7.12 7.60 -2.90
C ILE A 175 7.63 6.34 -2.23
N LEU A 176 8.13 6.48 -1.01
CA LEU A 176 8.57 5.39 -0.15
C LEU A 176 7.52 5.17 0.94
N PHE A 177 6.73 4.11 0.80
CA PHE A 177 5.74 3.70 1.78
C PHE A 177 6.38 2.82 2.84
N GLY A 178 6.10 3.13 4.10
CA GLY A 178 6.67 2.38 5.19
C GLY A 178 6.17 2.83 6.55
N SER A 179 6.91 2.43 7.58
CA SER A 179 6.60 2.71 8.97
C SER A 179 7.88 3.01 9.75
N LYS A 180 7.75 3.78 10.82
CA LYS A 180 8.86 3.95 11.76
C LYS A 180 9.01 2.72 12.63
N VAL A 181 10.23 2.28 12.82
CA VAL A 181 10.60 1.28 13.81
C VAL A 181 11.75 1.78 14.68
N THR A 182 11.80 1.33 15.92
CA THR A 182 12.93 1.58 16.83
C THR A 182 13.56 0.23 17.15
N LEU A 183 14.82 0.08 16.80
CA LEU A 183 15.64 -1.10 17.04
C LEU A 183 16.24 -0.99 18.45
N ASP A 184 16.28 -2.10 19.17
CA ASP A 184 17.06 -2.25 20.40
C ASP A 184 18.33 -3.04 20.06
N THR A 185 19.47 -2.36 20.00
CA THR A 185 20.77 -2.93 19.62
C THR A 185 21.64 -3.21 20.85
N GLY A 186 21.05 -3.68 21.94
CA GLY A 186 21.81 -4.13 23.12
C GLY A 186 22.34 -2.97 23.97
N GLY A 187 21.50 -1.96 24.22
CA GLY A 187 21.82 -0.82 25.10
C GLY A 187 21.60 0.55 24.44
N THR A 188 21.50 0.59 23.11
CA THR A 188 21.14 1.80 22.35
C THR A 188 19.89 1.56 21.53
N LYS A 189 19.04 2.59 21.45
CA LYS A 189 17.86 2.61 20.58
C LYS A 189 18.21 3.33 19.29
N GLU A 190 17.99 2.66 18.16
CA GLU A 190 18.20 3.22 16.82
C GLU A 190 16.85 3.31 16.09
N ASP A 191 16.45 4.51 15.65
CA ASP A 191 15.28 4.68 14.80
C ASP A 191 15.63 4.35 13.34
N ALA A 192 14.74 3.62 12.67
CA ALA A 192 14.85 3.29 11.25
C ALA A 192 13.49 3.40 10.55
N PHE A 193 13.54 3.49 9.22
CA PHE A 193 12.36 3.41 8.37
C PHE A 193 12.22 1.99 7.82
N ALA A 194 11.14 1.31 8.19
CA ALA A 194 10.81 0.00 7.68
C ALA A 194 10.02 0.14 6.38
N LEU A 195 10.67 -0.15 5.25
CA LEU A 195 10.15 -0.01 3.90
C LEU A 195 9.19 -1.15 3.58
N ASP A 196 7.99 -0.80 3.12
CA ASP A 196 6.97 -1.75 2.67
C ASP A 196 6.84 -1.72 1.13
N THR A 197 6.84 -0.53 0.51
CA THR A 197 6.62 -0.39 -0.95
C THR A 197 7.31 0.84 -1.51
N VAL A 198 7.90 0.68 -2.68
CA VAL A 198 8.47 1.76 -3.50
C VAL A 198 7.51 2.04 -4.64
N PHE A 199 7.07 3.28 -4.80
CA PHE A 199 6.17 3.69 -5.85
C PHE A 199 6.79 4.81 -6.68
N VAL A 200 6.92 4.61 -7.98
CA VAL A 200 7.39 5.61 -8.94
C VAL A 200 6.22 6.00 -9.81
N VAL A 201 5.87 7.28 -9.86
CA VAL A 201 4.75 7.75 -10.69
C VAL A 201 5.10 7.54 -12.17
N GLY A 202 4.42 6.62 -12.84
CA GLY A 202 4.60 6.32 -14.27
C GLY A 202 3.56 6.97 -15.17
N ASP A 203 2.31 7.03 -14.69
CA ASP A 203 1.19 7.70 -15.36
C ASP A 203 0.21 8.25 -14.32
N SER A 204 -0.66 9.20 -14.70
CA SER A 204 -1.71 9.72 -13.82
C SER A 204 -2.95 10.15 -14.58
N ARG A 205 -4.13 9.97 -13.98
CA ARG A 205 -5.39 10.50 -14.49
C ARG A 205 -6.15 11.28 -13.42
N PRO A 206 -6.65 12.49 -13.73
CA PRO A 206 -7.56 13.19 -12.85
C PRO A 206 -8.91 12.50 -12.83
N TYR A 207 -9.54 12.43 -11.67
CA TYR A 207 -10.87 11.89 -11.52
C TYR A 207 -11.54 12.43 -10.26
N THR A 208 -12.84 12.19 -10.18
CA THR A 208 -13.64 12.31 -8.96
C THR A 208 -14.17 10.92 -8.64
N ILE A 209 -14.45 10.63 -7.37
CA ILE A 209 -15.05 9.34 -7.02
C ILE A 209 -16.41 9.17 -7.72
N LYS A 210 -17.14 10.26 -8.01
CA LYS A 210 -18.40 10.19 -8.75
C LYS A 210 -18.25 9.69 -10.20
N ASN A 211 -17.16 10.04 -10.89
CA ASN A 211 -16.96 9.70 -12.31
C ASN A 211 -15.86 8.64 -12.54
N TYR A 212 -15.39 7.97 -11.49
CA TYR A 212 -14.21 7.10 -11.57
C TYR A 212 -14.37 5.99 -12.63
N LYS A 213 -15.57 5.40 -12.79
CA LYS A 213 -15.82 4.32 -13.75
C LYS A 213 -15.52 4.72 -15.19
N THR A 214 -15.84 5.95 -15.56
CA THR A 214 -15.59 6.46 -16.91
C THR A 214 -14.19 7.08 -17.01
N ALA A 215 -13.80 7.91 -16.04
CA ALA A 215 -12.51 8.61 -16.05
C ALA A 215 -11.29 7.65 -15.96
N LEU A 216 -11.45 6.53 -15.25
CA LEU A 216 -10.40 5.54 -15.03
C LEU A 216 -10.64 4.24 -15.83
N ALA A 217 -11.53 4.24 -16.82
CA ALA A 217 -11.75 3.08 -17.68
C ALA A 217 -10.43 2.64 -18.34
N GLY A 218 -10.12 1.34 -18.21
CA GLY A 218 -8.86 0.74 -18.68
C GLY A 218 -7.60 1.20 -17.92
N PHE A 219 -7.73 2.08 -16.92
CA PHE A 219 -6.62 2.56 -16.12
C PHE A 219 -6.44 1.73 -14.84
N ILE A 220 -7.54 1.32 -14.22
CA ILE A 220 -7.58 0.55 -12.98
C ILE A 220 -8.07 -0.89 -13.23
N PRO A 221 -7.67 -1.87 -12.39
CA PRO A 221 -8.24 -3.21 -12.40
C PRO A 221 -9.74 -3.21 -12.12
N LYS A 222 -10.41 -4.27 -12.57
CA LYS A 222 -11.88 -4.42 -12.48
C LYS A 222 -12.42 -4.20 -11.07
N ASP A 223 -11.80 -4.81 -10.06
CA ASP A 223 -12.31 -4.78 -8.69
C ASP A 223 -11.75 -3.60 -7.86
N TYR A 224 -10.93 -2.74 -8.47
CA TYR A 224 -10.28 -1.62 -7.78
C TYR A 224 -11.28 -0.65 -7.17
N GLY A 225 -12.35 -0.30 -7.90
CA GLY A 225 -13.40 0.59 -7.38
C GLY A 225 -14.10 0.05 -6.13
N TYR A 226 -14.28 -1.27 -6.06
CA TYR A 226 -14.87 -1.94 -4.89
C TYR A 226 -13.88 -1.98 -3.72
N ILE A 227 -12.63 -2.40 -3.95
CA ILE A 227 -11.56 -2.43 -2.94
C ILE A 227 -11.29 -1.05 -2.33
N MET A 228 -11.36 0.00 -3.15
CA MET A 228 -11.12 1.37 -2.71
C MET A 228 -12.37 2.05 -2.14
N GLY A 229 -13.51 1.35 -2.03
CA GLY A 229 -14.76 1.89 -1.52
C GLY A 229 -15.43 2.95 -2.41
N PHE A 230 -15.01 3.09 -3.67
CA PHE A 230 -15.55 4.10 -4.60
C PHE A 230 -17.02 3.84 -4.96
N ASP A 231 -17.42 2.57 -5.07
CA ASP A 231 -18.81 2.20 -5.38
C ASP A 231 -19.81 2.60 -4.28
N HIS A 232 -19.32 2.61 -3.03
CA HIS A 232 -20.13 2.89 -1.85
C HIS A 232 -19.94 4.33 -1.34
N ALA A 233 -19.06 5.10 -1.96
CA ALA A 233 -18.73 6.45 -1.56
C ALA A 233 -19.89 7.45 -1.69
N ARG A 234 -20.10 8.28 -0.66
CA ARG A 234 -21.16 9.32 -0.60
C ARG A 234 -20.62 10.65 -0.07
N GLY A 235 -21.42 11.70 0.01
CA GLY A 235 -21.01 12.96 0.67
C GLY A 235 -20.00 13.84 -0.11
N ALA A 236 -19.56 14.94 0.52
CA ALA A 236 -18.88 16.04 -0.18
C ALA A 236 -17.52 15.66 -0.81
N GLY A 237 -16.84 14.63 -0.30
CA GLY A 237 -15.56 14.16 -0.82
C GLY A 237 -15.64 13.54 -2.21
N VAL A 238 -16.81 13.05 -2.65
CA VAL A 238 -16.92 12.32 -3.93
C VAL A 238 -16.72 13.19 -5.16
N ASN A 239 -16.90 14.50 -5.02
CA ASN A 239 -16.70 15.49 -6.09
C ASN A 239 -15.29 16.10 -6.06
N MET A 240 -14.43 15.68 -5.13
CA MET A 240 -13.05 16.15 -5.08
C MET A 240 -12.30 15.67 -6.32
N ASN A 241 -11.74 16.62 -7.06
CA ASN A 241 -10.88 16.32 -8.20
C ASN A 241 -9.49 15.94 -7.68
N ILE A 242 -9.21 14.64 -7.68
CA ILE A 242 -7.97 14.03 -7.21
C ILE A 242 -7.31 13.26 -8.36
N ARG A 243 -6.17 12.61 -8.10
CA ARG A 243 -5.46 11.82 -9.11
C ARG A 243 -5.38 10.35 -8.74
N CYS A 244 -5.62 9.51 -9.73
CA CYS A 244 -5.22 8.12 -9.68
C CYS A 244 -3.85 8.02 -10.36
N TYR A 245 -2.84 7.57 -9.63
CA TYR A 245 -1.50 7.35 -10.15
C TYR A 245 -1.31 5.88 -10.46
N LYS A 246 -0.70 5.60 -11.61
CA LYS A 246 -0.21 4.28 -11.98
C LYS A 246 1.31 4.28 -11.89
N GLY A 247 1.84 3.24 -11.26
CA GLY A 247 3.26 3.05 -11.05
C GLY A 247 3.98 2.76 -12.36
N ALA A 248 5.21 3.26 -12.51
CA ALA A 248 6.13 2.80 -13.55
C ALA A 248 6.44 1.31 -13.33
N THR A 249 6.55 0.54 -14.41
CA THR A 249 6.78 -0.91 -14.36
C THR A 249 8.18 -1.25 -14.87
N PRO A 250 8.72 -2.45 -14.60
CA PRO A 250 10.01 -2.86 -15.18
C PRO A 250 10.05 -2.78 -16.71
N ALA A 251 8.92 -3.05 -17.38
CA ALA A 251 8.80 -2.95 -18.84
C ALA A 251 8.65 -1.50 -19.35
N ASN A 252 8.11 -0.60 -18.52
CA ASN A 252 7.92 0.82 -18.84
C ASN A 252 8.47 1.69 -17.70
N PRO A 253 9.80 1.71 -17.48
CA PRO A 253 10.40 2.46 -16.40
C PRO A 253 10.45 3.96 -16.72
N VAL A 254 10.44 4.80 -15.70
CA VAL A 254 10.67 6.25 -15.84
C VAL A 254 12.10 6.54 -15.42
N ASN A 255 12.96 6.94 -16.36
CA ASN A 255 14.39 7.15 -16.12
C ASN A 255 15.04 5.94 -15.41
N GLY A 256 14.70 4.72 -15.85
CA GLY A 256 15.16 3.47 -15.25
C GLY A 256 14.53 3.10 -13.91
N MET A 257 13.69 3.96 -13.31
CA MET A 257 13.00 3.70 -12.05
C MET A 257 11.64 3.05 -12.28
N TYR A 258 11.24 2.16 -11.36
CA TYR A 258 9.93 1.51 -11.35
C TYR A 258 9.45 1.20 -9.92
N SER A 259 8.15 0.95 -9.80
CA SER A 259 7.48 0.57 -8.54
C SER A 259 7.69 -0.90 -8.20
N PHE A 260 7.91 -1.22 -6.92
CA PHE A 260 8.03 -2.59 -6.44
C PHE A 260 7.81 -2.69 -4.92
N SER A 261 7.54 -3.89 -4.43
CA SER A 261 7.58 -4.20 -2.99
C SER A 261 8.75 -5.15 -2.72
N PRO A 262 9.57 -4.93 -1.67
CA PRO A 262 10.59 -5.88 -1.27
C PRO A 262 9.97 -7.25 -0.98
N CYS A 263 10.51 -8.30 -1.58
CA CYS A 263 9.93 -9.64 -1.48
C CYS A 263 10.99 -10.74 -1.36
N GLN A 264 10.55 -11.92 -0.94
CA GLN A 264 11.32 -13.16 -1.02
C GLN A 264 10.45 -14.27 -1.60
N VAL A 265 11.06 -15.25 -2.27
CA VAL A 265 10.34 -16.46 -2.72
C VAL A 265 9.83 -17.22 -1.49
N ALA A 266 8.54 -17.60 -1.50
CA ALA A 266 7.96 -18.40 -0.43
C ALA A 266 8.57 -19.80 -0.40
N ASP A 267 8.73 -20.37 0.80
CA ASP A 267 9.17 -21.76 0.93
C ASP A 267 7.99 -22.69 0.57
N PRO A 268 8.18 -23.67 -0.33
CA PRO A 268 7.18 -24.69 -0.62
C PRO A 268 6.65 -25.42 0.61
N LYS A 269 7.48 -25.55 1.67
CA LYS A 269 7.11 -26.23 2.92
C LYS A 269 6.45 -25.32 3.96
N GLY A 270 6.28 -24.02 3.69
CA GLY A 270 5.87 -23.03 4.69
C GLY A 270 7.00 -22.72 5.70
N GLY A 271 6.72 -21.96 6.76
CA GLY A 271 7.72 -21.68 7.81
C GLY A 271 8.61 -20.48 7.53
N LYS A 272 8.75 -20.06 6.27
CA LYS A 272 9.60 -18.95 5.89
C LYS A 272 8.92 -17.60 6.17
N SER A 273 9.64 -16.76 6.89
CA SER A 273 9.32 -15.34 7.07
C SER A 273 10.58 -14.50 6.90
N PHE A 274 10.41 -13.19 6.68
CA PHE A 274 11.53 -12.26 6.74
C PHE A 274 11.11 -10.95 7.39
N ARG A 275 12.07 -10.32 8.06
CA ARG A 275 11.88 -9.02 8.68
C ARG A 275 11.67 -7.93 7.62
N LYS A 276 10.96 -6.85 7.96
CA LYS A 276 10.88 -5.66 7.11
C LYS A 276 12.27 -5.16 6.70
N VAL A 277 12.40 -4.67 5.46
CA VAL A 277 13.62 -4.00 4.97
C VAL A 277 13.79 -2.69 5.71
N LEU A 278 14.97 -2.46 6.29
CA LEU A 278 15.25 -1.27 7.09
C LEU A 278 16.13 -0.29 6.32
N ILE A 279 15.71 0.97 6.31
CA ILE A 279 16.55 2.11 5.91
C ILE A 279 16.94 2.86 7.19
N LYS A 280 18.23 2.87 7.47
CA LYS A 280 18.86 3.46 8.64
C LYS A 280 19.48 4.81 8.31
N LYS A 281 19.84 5.56 9.36
CA LYS A 281 20.56 6.83 9.23
C LYS A 281 21.90 6.66 8.50
N THR A 282 22.55 5.51 8.68
CA THR A 282 23.85 5.18 8.06
C THR A 282 23.78 4.93 6.57
N ASP A 283 22.58 4.77 5.99
CA ASP A 283 22.42 4.41 4.58
C ASP A 283 22.52 5.62 3.63
N GLY A 284 22.71 6.82 4.16
CA GLY A 284 22.97 8.03 3.38
C GLY A 284 21.73 8.70 2.77
N LEU A 285 20.51 8.32 3.18
CA LEU A 285 19.25 8.88 2.67
C LEU A 285 18.60 9.90 3.62
N ASN A 286 19.38 10.51 4.52
CA ASN A 286 18.87 11.36 5.60
C ASN A 286 18.18 12.65 5.13
N ASP A 287 18.57 13.13 3.94
CA ASP A 287 17.93 14.30 3.35
C ASP A 287 16.49 13.99 2.94
N TYR A 288 16.20 12.73 2.57
CA TYR A 288 14.92 12.29 2.02
C TYR A 288 14.05 11.54 3.03
N ILE A 289 14.67 10.83 3.99
CA ILE A 289 14.01 9.96 4.95
C ILE A 289 14.32 10.45 6.36
N ASN A 290 13.28 10.91 7.05
CA ASN A 290 13.39 11.26 8.45
C ASN A 290 12.91 10.07 9.31
N VAL A 291 13.86 9.29 9.81
CA VAL A 291 13.61 8.10 10.62
C VAL A 291 12.91 8.38 11.95
N LYS A 292 12.84 9.64 12.41
CA LYS A 292 12.19 9.98 13.69
C LYS A 292 10.67 10.14 13.57
N VAL A 293 10.16 10.29 12.34
CA VAL A 293 8.74 10.63 12.08
C VAL A 293 7.87 9.39 12.22
N THR A 294 6.71 9.53 12.87
CA THR A 294 5.82 8.40 13.20
C THR A 294 4.56 8.31 12.34
N GLN A 295 4.14 9.38 11.66
CA GLN A 295 2.92 9.42 10.86
C GLN A 295 2.95 10.52 9.79
N GLY A 296 2.12 10.36 8.75
CA GLY A 296 1.89 11.34 7.70
C GLY A 296 2.85 11.20 6.51
N SER A 297 2.52 11.89 5.42
CA SER A 297 3.51 12.19 4.38
C SER A 297 4.31 13.41 4.83
N LYS A 298 5.64 13.28 4.92
CA LYS A 298 6.52 14.44 5.08
C LYS A 298 7.21 14.73 3.77
N GLY A 299 7.48 16.02 3.56
CA GLY A 299 8.59 16.51 2.75
C GLY A 299 8.62 15.90 1.36
N SER A 300 7.73 16.39 0.49
CA SER A 300 8.05 16.37 -0.93
C SER A 300 9.26 17.27 -1.13
N ILE A 301 10.45 16.67 -1.20
CA ILE A 301 11.63 17.38 -1.65
C ILE A 301 11.53 17.39 -3.16
N THR A 302 11.35 18.58 -3.71
CA THR A 302 11.45 18.77 -5.14
C THR A 302 12.92 18.68 -5.52
N VAL A 303 13.24 17.71 -6.36
CA VAL A 303 14.60 17.45 -6.83
C VAL A 303 14.59 17.22 -8.34
N PRO A 304 15.73 17.38 -9.02
CA PRO A 304 15.89 16.86 -10.36
C PRO A 304 15.63 15.34 -10.39
N ASP A 305 15.00 14.85 -11.45
CA ASP A 305 14.79 13.43 -11.72
C ASP A 305 16.04 12.56 -11.59
N SER A 306 17.22 13.08 -11.96
CA SER A 306 18.50 12.42 -11.73
C SER A 306 18.82 12.16 -10.26
N GLU A 307 18.44 13.06 -9.34
CA GLU A 307 18.59 12.86 -7.90
C GLU A 307 17.57 11.84 -7.37
N ALA A 308 16.32 11.89 -7.85
CA ALA A 308 15.33 10.87 -7.53
C ALA A 308 15.80 9.46 -7.98
N HIS A 309 16.45 9.37 -9.15
CA HIS A 309 17.06 8.12 -9.63
C HIS A 309 18.18 7.62 -8.72
N LYS A 310 19.04 8.52 -8.19
CA LYS A 310 20.07 8.14 -7.20
C LYS A 310 19.44 7.59 -5.93
N VAL A 311 18.40 8.23 -5.41
CA VAL A 311 17.67 7.76 -4.22
C VAL A 311 17.05 6.39 -4.49
N TRP A 312 16.36 6.22 -5.62
CA TRP A 312 15.75 4.95 -6.00
C TRP A 312 16.79 3.83 -6.14
N THR A 313 17.92 4.11 -6.79
CA THR A 313 19.04 3.16 -6.93
C THR A 313 19.56 2.74 -5.57
N LYS A 314 19.76 3.71 -4.67
CA LYS A 314 20.22 3.42 -3.31
C LYS A 314 19.22 2.57 -2.53
N VAL A 315 17.93 2.81 -2.68
CA VAL A 315 16.88 1.97 -2.08
C VAL A 315 16.93 0.55 -2.63
N CYS A 316 17.16 0.36 -3.94
CA CYS A 316 17.34 -0.95 -4.53
C CYS A 316 18.53 -1.70 -3.93
N GLU A 317 19.69 -1.05 -3.79
CA GLU A 317 20.87 -1.63 -3.13
C GLU A 317 20.56 -2.08 -1.70
N ILE A 318 19.86 -1.25 -0.92
CA ILE A 318 19.50 -1.55 0.48
C ILE A 318 18.56 -2.77 0.55
N VAL A 319 17.62 -2.89 -0.39
CA VAL A 319 16.69 -4.03 -0.50
C VAL A 319 17.45 -5.31 -0.82
N GLU A 320 18.32 -5.29 -1.82
CA GLU A 320 19.11 -6.44 -2.27
C GLU A 320 20.12 -6.88 -1.20
N ASN A 321 20.82 -5.94 -0.56
CA ASN A 321 21.75 -6.22 0.53
C ASN A 321 21.08 -6.82 1.77
N GLN A 322 19.76 -6.65 1.93
CA GLN A 322 18.96 -7.30 2.97
C GLN A 322 18.30 -8.60 2.50
N GLY A 323 18.76 -9.15 1.37
CA GLY A 323 18.33 -10.46 0.85
C GLY A 323 16.92 -10.45 0.28
N CYS A 324 16.42 -9.30 -0.18
CA CYS A 324 15.11 -9.17 -0.80
C CYS A 324 15.24 -8.88 -2.30
N TRP A 325 14.29 -9.39 -3.07
CA TRP A 325 14.08 -9.06 -4.47
C TRP A 325 13.07 -7.93 -4.63
N ARG A 326 12.98 -7.38 -5.84
CA ARG A 326 11.99 -6.35 -6.20
C ARG A 326 10.77 -7.02 -6.84
N GLY A 327 9.73 -7.21 -6.04
CA GLY A 327 8.51 -7.91 -6.44
C GLY A 327 7.49 -6.99 -7.12
N VAL A 328 6.83 -7.54 -8.14
CA VAL A 328 5.85 -6.89 -9.02
C VAL A 328 4.78 -7.90 -9.44
N ASN A 329 3.73 -7.44 -10.13
CA ASN A 329 2.70 -8.29 -10.73
C ASN A 329 2.01 -9.24 -9.72
N PHE A 330 1.77 -8.76 -8.49
CA PHE A 330 1.14 -9.58 -7.46
C PHE A 330 -0.33 -9.88 -7.77
N GLN A 331 -0.79 -11.06 -7.39
CA GLN A 331 -2.17 -11.53 -7.53
C GLN A 331 -2.80 -11.78 -6.16
N TYR A 332 -4.11 -11.55 -6.04
CA TYR A 332 -4.93 -11.82 -4.86
C TYR A 332 -6.18 -12.60 -5.27
#